data_AF-X1IFV8-F1
#
_entry.id   AF-X1IFV8-F1
#
_cell.length_a   1.000
_cell.length_b   1.000
_cell.length_c   1.000
_cell.angle_alpha   90.00
_cell.angle_beta   90.00
_cell.angle_gamma   90.00
#
_symmetry.space_group_name_H-M   'P 1'
#
loop_
_entity.id
_entity.type
_entity.pdbx_description
1 polymer ?
#
loop_
_entity_poly.entity_id
_entity_poly.type
_entity_poly.pdbx_seq_one_letter_code
_entity_poly.pdbx_strand_id
1 'polypeptide(L)'
;PHFVNSTNTRFGDIISGQLPDDLKVLRGELPNTDYTVCATSTPQETGVNRNGHQALRRGETYATIASQVADFDFPKKQIDDAYRDTFYHDLHCWGMAHPGGAAMDACVAEKSMYAFRTLALGLDVEMKAVNRIADEIRSAPGNFLTVFNPLGHARSEVVTAPLHE
;
A
#
# COMPACT_ATOMS: atom_id res chain seq x y z
N PRO A 1 -5.04 14.37 43.39
CA PRO A 1 -5.42 14.16 41.97
C PRO A 1 -6.92 14.41 41.77
N HIS A 2 -7.29 15.17 40.73
CA HIS A 2 -8.69 15.44 40.36
C HIS A 2 -8.97 14.77 39.01
N PHE A 3 -9.91 13.83 38.97
CA PHE A 3 -10.26 13.10 37.76
C PHE A 3 -11.32 13.86 36.97
N VAL A 4 -11.10 14.02 35.66
CA VAL A 4 -12.02 14.69 34.74
C VAL A 4 -12.27 13.77 33.56
N ASN A 5 -13.54 13.55 33.23
CA ASN A 5 -13.92 12.92 31.96
C ASN A 5 -13.72 13.95 30.83
N SER A 6 -12.85 13.64 29.87
CA SER A 6 -12.40 14.57 28.83
C SER A 6 -12.17 13.87 27.49
N THR A 7 -12.09 14.67 26.41
CA THR A 7 -11.63 14.23 25.10
C THR A 7 -10.16 14.60 24.89
N ASN A 8 -9.51 14.02 23.88
CA ASN A 8 -8.13 14.39 23.49
C ASN A 8 -8.02 15.87 23.11
N THR A 9 -9.01 16.42 22.39
CA THR A 9 -9.04 17.84 22.01
C THR A 9 -9.02 18.73 23.25
N ARG A 10 -9.93 18.47 24.20
CA ARG A 10 -10.02 19.26 25.44
C ARG A 10 -8.75 19.13 26.29
N PHE A 11 -8.14 17.95 26.33
CA PHE A 11 -6.86 17.77 26.99
C PHE A 11 -5.75 18.60 26.32
N GLY A 12 -5.69 18.59 24.99
CA GLY A 12 -4.78 19.42 24.19
C GLY A 12 -4.92 20.91 24.48
N ASP A 13 -6.16 21.41 24.51
CA ASP A 13 -6.45 22.81 24.83
C ASP A 13 -5.94 23.19 26.22
N ILE A 14 -6.18 22.34 27.22
CA ILE A 14 -5.75 22.59 28.60
C ILE A 14 -4.23 22.54 28.73
N ILE A 15 -3.59 21.50 28.18
CA ILE A 15 -2.15 21.31 28.37
C ILE A 15 -1.35 22.37 27.62
N SER A 16 -1.79 22.80 26.44
CA SER A 16 -1.06 23.77 25.61
C SER A 16 -0.74 25.09 26.34
N GLY A 17 -1.64 25.58 27.20
CA GLY A 17 -1.41 26.77 28.02
C GLY A 17 -0.57 26.55 29.28
N GLN A 18 -0.17 25.30 29.57
CA GLN A 18 0.62 24.90 30.74
C GLN A 18 2.01 24.36 30.37
N LEU A 19 2.25 24.13 29.09
CA LEU A 19 3.55 23.66 28.60
C LEU A 19 4.58 24.79 28.74
N PRO A 20 5.80 24.51 29.23
CA PRO A 20 6.86 25.49 29.29
C PRO A 20 7.45 25.77 27.90
N ASP A 21 8.04 26.94 27.72
CA ASP A 21 8.64 27.35 26.44
C ASP A 21 9.90 26.55 26.07
N ASP A 22 10.50 25.84 27.03
CA ASP A 22 11.78 25.13 26.90
C ASP A 22 11.64 23.59 26.87
N LEU A 23 10.51 23.09 26.36
CA LEU A 23 10.30 21.65 26.17
C LEU A 23 11.46 20.98 25.42
N LYS A 24 11.86 19.81 25.90
CA LYS A 24 12.88 18.99 25.24
C LYS A 24 12.41 18.59 23.84
N VAL A 25 13.25 18.85 22.85
CA VAL A 25 12.99 18.48 21.46
C VAL A 25 13.57 17.09 21.19
N LEU A 26 12.72 16.15 20.79
CA LEU A 26 13.14 14.89 20.18
C LEU A 26 13.17 15.07 18.65
N ARG A 27 14.28 14.68 18.01
CA ARG A 27 14.43 14.73 16.55
C ARG A 27 14.73 13.34 16.00
N GLY A 28 14.04 12.96 14.94
CA GLY A 28 14.22 11.68 14.25
C GLY A 28 13.15 10.66 14.63
N GLU A 29 13.50 9.39 14.47
CA GLU A 29 12.65 8.25 14.83
C GLU A 29 12.60 8.07 16.36
N LEU A 30 11.49 7.56 16.87
CA LEU A 30 11.41 7.01 18.22
C LEU A 30 11.60 5.49 18.12
N PRO A 31 12.85 4.96 18.19
CA PRO A 31 13.09 3.54 18.05
C PRO A 31 12.55 2.76 19.25
N ASN A 32 12.31 1.47 19.07
CA ASN A 32 11.89 0.54 20.12
C ASN A 32 10.51 0.84 20.74
N THR A 33 9.57 1.42 19.98
CA THR A 33 8.19 1.68 20.42
C THR A 33 7.32 0.43 20.39
N ASP A 34 7.78 -0.63 21.06
CA ASP A 34 7.18 -1.97 21.15
C ASP A 34 7.46 -2.93 19.96
N TYR A 35 7.99 -4.11 20.32
CA TYR A 35 8.09 -5.33 19.51
C TYR A 35 8.88 -5.30 18.19
N THR A 36 10.19 -5.10 18.25
CA THR A 36 11.09 -5.30 17.08
C THR A 36 10.94 -6.68 16.43
N VAL A 37 10.58 -7.71 17.21
CA VAL A 37 10.30 -9.05 16.71
C VAL A 37 9.06 -9.12 15.81
N CYS A 38 8.05 -8.26 16.04
CA CYS A 38 6.82 -8.26 15.24
C CYS A 38 7.06 -7.83 13.79
N ALA A 39 8.11 -7.06 13.51
CA ALA A 39 8.50 -6.72 12.14
C ALA A 39 8.93 -7.95 11.31
N THR A 40 9.29 -9.05 11.98
CA THR A 40 9.64 -10.33 11.33
C THR A 40 8.52 -11.36 11.36
N SER A 41 7.41 -11.06 12.05
CA SER A 41 6.21 -11.90 12.08
C SER A 41 5.50 -11.85 10.73
N THR A 42 4.84 -12.95 10.35
CA THR A 42 4.08 -13.05 9.07
C THR A 42 4.88 -12.53 7.86
N PRO A 43 6.11 -13.03 7.63
CA PRO A 43 7.01 -12.46 6.63
C PRO A 43 6.47 -12.66 5.20
N GLN A 44 5.71 -13.72 4.97
CA GLN A 44 5.06 -13.97 3.68
C GLN A 44 4.05 -12.87 3.36
N GLU A 45 3.11 -12.63 4.26
CA GLU A 45 2.07 -11.61 4.09
C GLU A 45 2.67 -10.21 3.99
N THR A 46 3.67 -9.91 4.82
CA THR A 46 4.38 -8.63 4.78
C THR A 46 5.05 -8.41 3.42
N GLY A 47 5.67 -9.45 2.86
CA GLY A 47 6.25 -9.42 1.52
C GLY A 47 5.20 -9.23 0.43
N VAL A 48 4.08 -9.94 0.51
CA VAL A 48 2.95 -9.79 -0.41
C VAL A 48 2.36 -8.38 -0.32
N ASN A 49 2.18 -7.84 0.88
CA ASN A 49 1.67 -6.49 1.08
C ASN A 49 2.60 -5.45 0.46
N ARG A 50 3.92 -5.56 0.68
CA ARG A 50 4.91 -4.69 0.03
C ARG A 50 4.80 -4.74 -1.50
N ASN A 51 4.66 -5.93 -2.07
CA ASN A 51 4.45 -6.07 -3.52
C ASN A 51 3.12 -5.44 -3.95
N GLY A 52 2.08 -5.58 -3.13
CA GLY A 52 0.77 -4.95 -3.31
C GLY A 52 0.85 -3.42 -3.35
N HIS A 53 1.52 -2.77 -2.40
CA HIS A 53 1.76 -1.33 -2.44
C HIS A 53 2.43 -0.89 -3.74
N GLN A 54 3.43 -1.64 -4.20
CA GLN A 54 4.13 -1.32 -5.44
C GLN A 54 3.22 -1.51 -6.66
N ALA A 55 2.48 -2.61 -6.74
CA ALA A 55 1.53 -2.87 -7.83
C ALA A 55 0.42 -1.83 -7.87
N LEU A 56 -0.16 -1.46 -6.73
CA LEU A 56 -1.20 -0.44 -6.63
C LEU A 56 -0.68 0.93 -7.11
N ARG A 57 0.51 1.35 -6.66
CA ARG A 57 1.13 2.60 -7.11
C ARG A 57 1.39 2.60 -8.62
N ARG A 58 1.91 1.50 -9.17
CA ARG A 58 2.13 1.37 -10.63
C ARG A 58 0.81 1.39 -11.38
N GLY A 59 -0.17 0.64 -10.92
CA GLY A 59 -1.51 0.55 -11.50
C GLY A 59 -2.18 1.92 -11.56
N GLU A 60 -2.18 2.68 -10.47
CA GLU A 60 -2.72 4.04 -10.45
C GLU A 60 -1.99 4.95 -11.44
N THR A 61 -0.65 4.90 -11.46
CA THR A 61 0.17 5.69 -12.40
C THR A 61 -0.21 5.41 -13.86
N TYR A 62 -0.29 4.13 -14.25
CA TYR A 62 -0.65 3.76 -15.61
C TYR A 62 -2.12 4.03 -15.92
N ALA A 63 -3.04 3.84 -14.97
CA ALA A 63 -4.44 4.15 -15.16
C ALA A 63 -4.65 5.66 -15.40
N THR A 64 -3.91 6.51 -14.69
CA THR A 64 -3.90 7.95 -14.95
C THR A 64 -3.43 8.24 -16.37
N ILE A 65 -2.29 7.67 -16.80
CA ILE A 65 -1.76 7.88 -18.16
C ILE A 65 -2.77 7.39 -19.21
N ALA A 66 -3.26 6.17 -19.07
CA ALA A 66 -4.22 5.55 -19.99
C ALA A 66 -5.49 6.40 -20.13
N SER A 67 -5.97 7.00 -19.04
CA SER A 67 -7.14 7.89 -19.08
C SER A 67 -6.95 9.15 -19.92
N GLN A 68 -5.69 9.56 -20.15
CA GLN A 68 -5.36 10.73 -20.96
C GLN A 68 -5.05 10.39 -22.41
N VAL A 69 -4.49 9.20 -22.68
CA VAL A 69 -3.90 8.89 -23.99
C VAL A 69 -4.50 7.67 -24.68
N ALA A 70 -5.36 6.90 -24.01
CA ALA A 70 -5.76 5.59 -24.50
C ALA A 70 -7.22 5.22 -24.20
N ASP A 71 -8.16 6.18 -24.21
CA ASP A 71 -9.60 5.94 -24.03
C ASP A 71 -9.89 4.83 -23.00
N PHE A 72 -9.50 5.13 -21.77
CA PHE A 72 -9.53 4.24 -20.61
C PHE A 72 -10.19 4.94 -19.43
N ASP A 73 -11.32 4.42 -18.95
CA ASP A 73 -11.97 4.97 -17.78
C ASP A 73 -11.11 4.74 -16.53
N PHE A 74 -10.78 5.82 -15.82
CA PHE A 74 -9.99 5.72 -14.60
C PHE A 74 -10.73 4.88 -13.53
N PRO A 75 -10.18 3.74 -13.06
CA PRO A 75 -10.89 2.75 -12.26
C PRO A 75 -10.86 3.13 -10.77
N LYS A 76 -11.41 4.30 -10.44
CA LYS A 76 -11.35 4.89 -9.10
C LYS A 76 -11.82 3.92 -8.01
N LYS A 77 -12.95 3.24 -8.22
CA LYS A 77 -13.53 2.35 -7.21
C LYS A 77 -12.57 1.19 -6.87
N GLN A 78 -11.95 0.59 -7.87
CA GLN A 78 -11.02 -0.53 -7.69
C GLN A 78 -9.75 -0.08 -6.96
N ILE A 79 -9.26 1.12 -7.28
CA ILE A 79 -8.12 1.73 -6.58
C ILE A 79 -8.48 2.03 -5.11
N ASP A 80 -9.65 2.61 -4.85
CA ASP A 80 -10.12 2.88 -3.49
C ASP A 80 -10.28 1.58 -2.68
N ASP A 81 -10.82 0.52 -3.29
CA ASP A 81 -10.95 -0.79 -2.65
C ASP A 81 -9.58 -1.40 -2.34
N ALA A 82 -8.60 -1.28 -3.24
CA ALA A 82 -7.23 -1.76 -3.02
C ALA A 82 -6.50 -0.97 -1.92
N TYR A 83 -6.68 0.35 -1.85
CA TYR A 83 -6.15 1.17 -0.76
C TYR A 83 -6.78 0.80 0.58
N ARG A 84 -8.09 0.55 0.61
CA ARG A 84 -8.77 0.11 1.82
C ARG A 84 -8.20 -1.23 2.32
N ASP A 85 -8.02 -2.20 1.43
CA ASP A 85 -7.42 -3.49 1.77
C ASP A 85 -5.96 -3.32 2.25
N THR A 86 -5.19 -2.44 1.61
CA THR A 86 -3.83 -2.07 2.07
C THR A 86 -3.85 -1.54 3.50
N PHE A 87 -4.71 -0.58 3.80
CA PHE A 87 -4.78 0.01 5.13
C PHE A 87 -5.26 -0.98 6.19
N TYR A 88 -6.16 -1.91 5.85
CA TYR A 88 -6.53 -2.99 6.78
C TYR A 88 -5.35 -3.91 7.09
N HIS A 89 -4.51 -4.22 6.10
CA HIS A 89 -3.27 -4.95 6.36
C HIS A 89 -2.27 -4.11 7.16
N ASP A 90 -2.18 -2.80 6.99
CA ASP A 90 -1.19 -1.95 7.67
C ASP A 90 -1.56 -1.57 9.11
N LEU A 91 -2.76 -1.92 9.58
CA LEU A 91 -3.16 -1.66 10.97
C LEU A 91 -2.15 -2.25 11.96
N HIS A 92 -1.76 -1.48 12.98
CA HIS A 92 -0.69 -1.82 13.94
C HIS A 92 -0.93 -3.10 14.75
N CYS A 93 -2.16 -3.32 15.24
CA CYS A 93 -2.47 -4.43 16.15
C CYS A 93 -3.22 -5.60 15.50
N TRP A 94 -3.50 -5.53 14.19
CA TRP A 94 -4.01 -6.66 13.41
C TRP A 94 -5.39 -7.15 13.88
N GLY A 95 -6.13 -6.34 14.63
CA GLY A 95 -7.35 -6.79 15.32
C GLY A 95 -7.11 -7.84 16.41
N MET A 96 -5.85 -8.11 16.80
CA MET A 96 -5.50 -9.09 17.82
C MET A 96 -6.18 -8.75 19.14
N ALA A 97 -7.08 -9.64 19.57
CA ALA A 97 -7.66 -9.60 20.91
C ALA A 97 -6.88 -10.47 21.92
N HIS A 98 -6.07 -11.44 21.47
CA HIS A 98 -5.36 -12.41 22.32
C HIS A 98 -4.08 -12.95 21.67
N PRO A 99 -3.05 -13.35 22.46
CA PRO A 99 -1.74 -13.76 21.96
C PRO A 99 -1.67 -15.17 21.35
N GLY A 100 -2.80 -15.85 21.12
CA GLY A 100 -2.82 -17.19 20.54
C GLY A 100 -4.21 -17.85 20.50
N GLY A 101 -4.26 -19.04 19.90
CA GLY A 101 -5.48 -19.84 19.74
C GLY A 101 -6.29 -19.46 18.49
N ALA A 102 -7.44 -20.12 18.31
CA ALA A 102 -8.24 -20.00 17.09
C ALA A 102 -8.67 -18.56 16.73
N ALA A 103 -8.84 -17.68 17.73
CA ALA A 103 -9.14 -16.27 17.49
C ALA A 103 -7.94 -15.54 16.85
N MET A 104 -6.72 -15.83 17.31
CA MET A 104 -5.50 -15.29 16.72
C MET A 104 -5.30 -15.81 15.30
N ASP A 105 -5.52 -17.11 15.07
CA ASP A 105 -5.42 -17.71 13.73
C ASP A 105 -6.41 -17.06 12.74
N ALA A 106 -7.63 -16.75 13.20
CA ALA A 106 -8.62 -16.04 12.40
C ALA A 106 -8.18 -14.61 12.06
N CYS A 107 -7.65 -13.85 13.03
CA CYS A 107 -7.11 -12.51 12.78
C CYS A 107 -5.95 -12.53 11.77
N VAL A 108 -5.05 -13.52 11.88
CA VAL A 108 -3.96 -13.69 10.91
C VAL A 108 -4.53 -13.98 9.52
N ALA A 109 -5.45 -14.94 9.39
CA ALA A 109 -6.04 -15.29 8.11
C ALA A 109 -6.77 -14.12 7.43
N GLU A 110 -7.54 -13.35 8.19
CA GLU A 110 -8.22 -12.14 7.68
C GLU A 110 -7.21 -11.08 7.22
N LYS A 111 -6.16 -10.85 8.01
CA LYS A 111 -5.08 -9.93 7.65
C LYS A 111 -4.32 -10.37 6.40
N SER A 112 -4.02 -11.67 6.28
CA SER A 112 -3.37 -12.25 5.10
C SER A 112 -4.20 -11.97 3.85
N MET A 113 -5.52 -12.18 3.93
CA MET A 113 -6.45 -11.95 2.81
C MET A 113 -6.32 -10.53 2.25
N TYR A 114 -6.21 -9.52 3.10
CA TYR A 114 -6.07 -8.14 2.67
C TYR A 114 -4.78 -7.90 1.86
N ALA A 115 -3.64 -8.46 2.28
CA ALA A 115 -2.39 -8.35 1.51
C ALA A 115 -2.52 -8.94 0.10
N PHE A 116 -3.11 -10.14 0.00
CA PHE A 116 -3.32 -10.79 -1.30
C PHE A 116 -4.32 -10.04 -2.18
N ARG A 117 -5.39 -9.49 -1.60
CA ARG A 117 -6.37 -8.68 -2.32
C ARG A 117 -5.78 -7.38 -2.85
N THR A 118 -4.98 -6.68 -2.05
CA THR A 118 -4.23 -5.50 -2.50
C THR A 118 -3.37 -5.83 -3.73
N LEU A 119 -2.60 -6.92 -3.67
CA LEU A 119 -1.76 -7.33 -4.79
C LEU A 119 -2.60 -7.67 -6.03
N ALA A 120 -3.67 -8.45 -5.88
CA ALA A 120 -4.52 -8.84 -7.00
C ALA A 120 -5.18 -7.64 -7.67
N LEU A 121 -5.77 -6.72 -6.89
CA LEU A 121 -6.41 -5.52 -7.41
C LEU A 121 -5.40 -4.57 -8.06
N GLY A 122 -4.24 -4.38 -7.45
CA GLY A 122 -3.17 -3.54 -8.00
C GLY A 122 -2.67 -4.05 -9.35
N LEU A 123 -2.42 -5.37 -9.46
CA LEU A 123 -2.02 -6.01 -10.71
C LEU A 123 -3.11 -5.95 -11.79
N ASP A 124 -4.37 -6.12 -11.41
CA ASP A 124 -5.50 -6.03 -12.35
C ASP A 124 -5.59 -4.62 -12.98
N VAL A 125 -5.48 -3.58 -12.15
CA VAL A 125 -5.46 -2.18 -12.63
C VAL A 125 -4.24 -1.94 -13.51
N GLU A 126 -3.05 -2.38 -13.08
CA GLU A 126 -1.80 -2.25 -13.85
C GLU A 126 -1.91 -2.92 -15.22
N MET A 127 -2.29 -4.19 -15.28
CA MET A 127 -2.37 -4.96 -16.52
C MET A 127 -3.35 -4.33 -17.51
N LYS A 128 -4.55 -3.95 -17.05
CA LYS A 128 -5.57 -3.35 -17.92
C LYS A 128 -5.12 -2.01 -18.49
N ALA A 129 -4.56 -1.13 -17.64
CA ALA A 129 -4.11 0.18 -18.08
C ALA A 129 -2.92 0.08 -19.05
N VAL A 130 -1.93 -0.76 -18.73
CA VAL A 130 -0.73 -0.95 -19.57
C VAL A 130 -1.09 -1.55 -20.92
N ASN A 131 -1.98 -2.55 -20.97
CA ASN A 131 -2.44 -3.12 -22.24
C ASN A 131 -3.12 -2.06 -23.11
N ARG A 132 -3.97 -1.23 -22.50
CA ARG A 132 -4.66 -0.18 -23.23
C ARG A 132 -3.69 0.86 -23.81
N ILE A 133 -2.67 1.25 -23.06
CA ILE A 133 -1.60 2.13 -23.57
C ILE A 133 -0.81 1.44 -24.69
N ALA A 134 -0.49 0.14 -24.53
CA ALA A 134 0.27 -0.60 -25.53
C ALA A 134 -0.47 -0.74 -26.86
N ASP A 135 -1.80 -0.86 -26.84
CA ASP A 135 -2.64 -0.91 -28.04
C ASP A 135 -2.56 0.38 -28.87
N GLU A 136 -2.42 1.55 -28.22
CA GLU A 136 -2.26 2.84 -28.91
C GLU A 136 -0.85 3.08 -29.48
N ILE A 137 0.15 2.31 -29.05
CA ILE A 137 1.53 2.41 -29.56
C ILE A 137 1.71 1.58 -30.84
N ARG A 138 0.90 0.54 -31.04
CA ARG A 138 1.04 -0.39 -32.18
C ARG A 138 0.79 0.34 -33.50
N SER A 139 1.80 0.33 -34.39
CA SER A 139 1.76 1.06 -35.66
C SER A 139 2.02 0.21 -36.91
N ALA A 140 2.40 -1.06 -36.77
CA ALA A 140 2.68 -1.95 -37.90
C ALA A 140 2.32 -3.43 -37.59
N PRO A 141 2.12 -4.28 -38.61
CA PRO A 141 1.99 -5.72 -38.44
C PRO A 141 3.28 -6.36 -37.89
N GLY A 142 3.16 -7.32 -36.97
CA GLY A 142 4.29 -8.06 -36.40
C GLY A 142 4.15 -8.31 -34.89
N ASN A 143 5.12 -9.03 -34.32
CA ASN A 143 5.21 -9.26 -32.88
C ASN A 143 6.07 -8.16 -32.23
N PHE A 144 5.50 -7.41 -31.30
CA PHE A 144 6.18 -6.32 -30.59
C PHE A 144 6.17 -6.56 -29.08
N LEU A 145 7.29 -6.24 -28.43
CA LEU A 145 7.41 -6.19 -26.98
C LEU A 145 7.48 -4.73 -26.53
N THR A 146 6.45 -4.26 -25.83
CA THR A 146 6.44 -2.93 -25.21
C THR A 146 6.85 -3.07 -23.74
N VAL A 147 7.87 -2.32 -23.33
CA VAL A 147 8.39 -2.33 -21.95
C VAL A 147 8.17 -0.96 -21.32
N PHE A 148 7.53 -0.92 -20.16
CA PHE A 148 7.27 0.31 -19.42
C PHE A 148 8.16 0.41 -18.18
N ASN A 149 8.73 1.60 -17.95
CA ASN A 149 9.43 1.94 -16.73
C ASN A 149 8.51 2.75 -15.80
N PRO A 150 8.04 2.19 -14.67
CA PRO A 150 7.14 2.88 -13.76
C PRO A 150 7.84 3.89 -12.83
N LEU A 151 9.18 4.00 -12.89
CA LEU A 151 9.95 4.87 -12.02
C LEU A 151 10.03 6.30 -12.57
N GLY A 152 10.11 7.28 -11.66
CA GLY A 152 10.32 8.68 -12.03
C GLY A 152 11.73 9.03 -12.52
N HIS A 153 12.55 8.03 -12.86
CA HIS A 153 13.92 8.20 -13.33
C HIS A 153 14.29 7.10 -14.35
N ALA A 154 15.30 7.37 -15.18
CA ALA A 154 15.80 6.43 -16.17
C ALA A 154 16.32 5.14 -15.53
N ARG A 155 16.07 4.00 -16.18
CA ARG A 155 16.46 2.66 -15.73
C ARG A 155 17.07 1.88 -16.89
N SER A 156 18.10 1.08 -16.59
CA SER A 156 18.70 0.14 -17.52
C SER A 156 18.85 -1.20 -16.82
N GLU A 157 18.18 -2.24 -17.35
CA GLU A 157 18.13 -3.56 -16.73
C GLU A 157 17.78 -4.64 -17.76
N VAL A 158 18.04 -5.90 -17.42
CA VAL A 158 17.62 -7.04 -18.21
C VAL A 158 16.11 -7.25 -18.07
N VAL A 159 15.42 -7.43 -19.19
CA VAL A 159 14.00 -7.76 -19.24
C VAL A 159 13.84 -9.23 -19.63
N THR A 160 13.10 -9.98 -18.82
CA THR A 160 12.72 -11.36 -19.12
C THR A 160 11.25 -11.39 -19.50
N ALA A 161 10.95 -11.89 -20.70
CA ALA A 161 9.58 -12.06 -21.17
C ALA A 161 9.41 -13.49 -21.73
N PRO A 162 8.31 -14.19 -21.42
CA PRO A 162 8.02 -15.47 -22.06
C PRO A 162 7.73 -15.25 -23.55
N LEU A 163 8.29 -16.12 -24.40
CA LEU A 163 7.86 -16.19 -25.80
C LEU A 163 6.57 -17.00 -25.83
N HIS A 164 5.46 -16.36 -26.20
CA HIS A 164 4.23 -17.08 -26.55
C HIS A 164 4.34 -17.51 -28.03
N GLU A 165 4.52 -18.80 -28.26
CA GLU A 165 4.29 -19.46 -29.57
C GLU A 165 2.83 -19.88 -29.71
#